data_AF-A0AAN5BQ23-F1
#
_entry.id   AF-A0AAN5BQ23-F1
#
_cell.length_a   1.000
_cell.length_b   1.000
_cell.length_c   1.000
_cell.angle_alpha   90.00
_cell.angle_beta   90.00
_cell.angle_gamma   90.00
#
_symmetry.space_group_name_H-M   'P 1'
#
loop_
_entity.id
_entity.type
_entity.pdbx_description
1 polymer ?
#
loop_
_entity_poly.entity_id
_entity_poly.type
_entity_poly.pdbx_seq_one_letter_code
_entity_poly.pdbx_strand_id
1 'polypeptide(L)'
;MDVVDSSCISPNLRPREIPVDPDVVRHVMWLVPMFSMAIDTDKWVPRSLVRDKTGASERVRPPASVNCFPSPRHHVLTTSRYIERWQKQHGKRLDHDERVRKRQAREAHQQSKDAQNLRGLRAKLYQQKRHAEKIQMRKRIKAQEEKNVKSSAPDEPSKTPLPQYLLDRSQATNAKALSSAIKDKRKEQAAKFAVPLPKVKGISEEEMFKVVNTGKKTHKKSWKRMITKPTFVGNDFTRVNPKRERFIRPMGLRYKKANVTQYVLSSFARIMLLMVVPT
;
A
#
# COMPACT_ATOMS: atom_id res chain seq x y z
N MET A 1 -71.33 40.64 -3.86
CA MET A 1 -71.38 40.86 -2.41
C MET A 1 -70.17 40.16 -1.81
N ASP A 2 -69.40 40.98 -1.10
CA ASP A 2 -68.52 40.67 0.02
C ASP A 2 -67.13 40.06 -0.21
N VAL A 3 -66.19 40.97 0.02
CA VAL A 3 -64.79 40.84 0.45
C VAL A 3 -64.68 40.03 1.74
N VAL A 4 -63.67 39.15 1.84
CA VAL A 4 -62.96 38.91 3.11
C VAL A 4 -61.48 38.58 2.84
N ASP A 5 -60.60 39.49 3.25
CA ASP A 5 -59.16 39.30 3.47
C ASP A 5 -58.88 38.35 4.64
N SER A 6 -57.79 37.57 4.59
CA SER A 6 -57.01 37.10 5.77
C SER A 6 -55.74 36.39 5.27
N SER A 7 -54.60 37.08 5.18
CA SER A 7 -53.59 37.25 6.23
C SER A 7 -53.00 35.93 6.81
N CYS A 8 -51.68 35.81 6.65
CA CYS A 8 -50.73 35.14 7.56
C CYS A 8 -50.67 33.60 7.59
N ILE A 9 -49.75 33.01 6.81
CA ILE A 9 -48.98 31.84 7.24
C ILE A 9 -47.50 32.09 6.99
N SER A 10 -46.72 32.04 8.08
CA SER A 10 -45.29 32.34 8.19
C SER A 10 -44.39 31.45 7.30
N PRO A 11 -43.31 31.98 6.70
CA PRO A 11 -42.27 31.16 6.09
C PRO A 11 -41.18 30.90 7.13
N ASN A 12 -41.35 29.88 7.98
CA ASN A 12 -40.24 29.44 8.83
C ASN A 12 -40.34 27.96 9.19
N LEU A 13 -40.16 27.10 8.19
CA LEU A 13 -39.72 25.73 8.40
C LEU A 13 -38.29 25.61 7.90
N ARG A 14 -37.34 25.79 8.82
CA ARG A 14 -35.96 25.33 8.63
C ARG A 14 -36.02 23.81 8.37
N PRO A 15 -35.50 23.29 7.26
CA PRO A 15 -35.36 21.85 7.11
C PRO A 15 -34.43 21.34 8.21
N ARG A 16 -34.88 20.32 8.94
CA ARG A 16 -34.06 19.62 9.94
C ARG A 16 -32.81 19.08 9.24
N GLU A 17 -31.64 19.56 9.65
CA GLU A 17 -30.36 18.99 9.28
C GLU A 17 -30.32 17.54 9.78
N ILE A 18 -30.31 16.59 8.85
CA ILE A 18 -29.93 15.22 9.12
C ILE A 18 -28.40 15.21 9.18
N PRO A 19 -27.76 14.78 10.28
CA PRO A 19 -26.31 14.67 10.31
C PRO A 19 -25.89 13.56 9.32
N VAL A 20 -25.22 13.94 8.24
CA VAL A 20 -24.61 13.00 7.30
C VAL A 20 -23.22 12.67 7.84
N ASP A 21 -23.05 11.44 8.32
CA ASP A 21 -21.76 10.89 8.74
C ASP A 21 -20.71 11.02 7.61
N PRO A 22 -19.49 11.50 7.89
CA PRO A 22 -18.46 11.72 6.86
C PRO A 22 -17.80 10.46 6.28
N ASP A 23 -18.36 9.26 6.51
CA ASP A 23 -17.71 7.98 6.15
C ASP A 23 -18.27 7.28 4.89
N VAL A 24 -19.15 7.91 4.12
CA VAL A 24 -19.78 7.29 2.91
C VAL A 24 -19.04 7.59 1.59
N VAL A 25 -17.80 8.10 1.63
CA VAL A 25 -16.99 8.32 0.40
C VAL A 25 -15.64 7.63 0.48
N ARG A 26 -15.59 6.30 0.60
CA ARG A 26 -14.43 5.47 0.21
C ARG A 26 -14.83 4.07 -0.25
N HIS A 27 -15.58 4.00 -1.34
CA HIS A 27 -15.64 2.80 -2.18
C HIS A 27 -15.49 3.21 -3.63
N VAL A 28 -14.29 3.03 -4.18
CA VAL A 28 -13.97 2.41 -5.47
C VAL A 28 -12.43 2.30 -5.57
N MET A 29 -11.99 1.17 -6.12
CA MET A 29 -10.62 0.82 -6.53
C MET A 29 -9.65 0.47 -5.39
N TRP A 30 -9.23 -0.79 -5.32
CA TRP A 30 -7.83 -1.26 -5.37
C TRP A 30 -7.90 -2.81 -5.38
N LEU A 31 -8.00 -3.37 -6.58
CA LEU A 31 -7.75 -4.79 -6.87
C LEU A 31 -6.36 -4.85 -7.51
N VAL A 32 -5.34 -5.18 -6.72
CA VAL A 32 -4.02 -5.60 -7.19
C VAL A 32 -3.65 -6.86 -6.40
N PRO A 33 -3.26 -7.97 -7.05
CA PRO A 33 -2.82 -9.15 -6.34
C PRO A 33 -1.39 -8.92 -5.82
N MET A 34 -1.24 -8.86 -4.49
CA MET A 34 0.07 -8.76 -3.85
C MET A 34 0.72 -10.15 -3.82
N PHE A 35 1.84 -10.23 -4.53
CA PHE A 35 2.86 -11.28 -4.49
C PHE A 35 3.29 -11.53 -3.03
N SER A 36 3.15 -12.78 -2.58
CA SER A 36 3.55 -13.22 -1.24
C SER A 36 5.07 -13.37 -1.17
N MET A 37 5.79 -12.32 -0.74
CA MET A 37 7.15 -12.46 -0.21
C MET A 37 7.06 -12.71 1.30
N ALA A 38 7.38 -13.94 1.70
CA ALA A 38 7.66 -14.29 3.08
C ALA A 38 8.94 -13.56 3.51
N ILE A 39 8.83 -12.73 4.56
CA ILE A 39 9.98 -12.11 5.22
C ILE A 39 10.17 -12.89 6.52
N ASP A 40 11.20 -13.74 6.53
CA ASP A 40 11.71 -14.40 7.73
C ASP A 40 12.15 -13.33 8.74
N THR A 41 11.48 -13.30 9.89
CA THR A 41 11.76 -12.39 11.00
C THR A 41 12.41 -13.14 12.15
N ASP A 42 13.54 -13.80 11.88
CA ASP A 42 14.39 -14.37 12.92
C ASP A 42 15.84 -13.94 12.69
N LYS A 43 16.23 -12.83 13.34
CA LYS A 43 17.59 -12.51 13.81
C LYS A 43 17.62 -11.06 14.31
N TRP A 44 17.26 -10.87 15.58
CA TRP A 44 17.65 -9.69 16.35
C TRP A 44 17.96 -10.14 17.78
N VAL A 45 19.25 -10.23 18.11
CA VAL A 45 19.74 -10.42 19.48
C VAL A 45 20.54 -9.16 19.84
N PRO A 46 20.23 -8.45 20.93
CA PRO A 46 20.88 -7.21 21.28
C PRO A 46 22.29 -7.45 21.85
N ARG A 47 23.20 -6.57 21.44
CA ARG A 47 24.59 -6.45 21.87
C ARG A 47 24.64 -5.77 23.25
N SER A 48 25.07 -6.50 24.28
CA SER A 48 25.37 -5.94 25.61
C SER A 48 26.88 -5.85 25.86
N LEU A 49 27.27 -4.71 26.44
CA LEU A 49 28.61 -4.32 26.88
C LEU A 49 29.31 -5.37 27.76
N VAL A 50 30.63 -5.51 27.58
CA VAL A 50 31.59 -5.70 28.70
C VAL A 50 32.85 -4.89 28.40
N ARG A 51 33.35 -4.22 29.43
CA ARG A 51 34.49 -3.30 29.47
C ARG A 51 35.71 -4.05 30.03
N ASP A 52 36.88 -3.75 29.45
CA ASP A 52 38.26 -3.72 29.96
C ASP A 52 38.98 -4.92 30.65
N LYS A 53 40.15 -5.19 30.05
CA LYS A 53 41.51 -5.42 30.61
C LYS A 53 41.77 -6.63 31.51
N THR A 54 42.70 -7.50 31.08
CA THR A 54 44.08 -7.64 31.62
C THR A 54 44.82 -8.73 30.85
N GLY A 55 46.09 -8.49 30.53
CA GLY A 55 46.95 -9.44 29.84
C GLY A 55 47.37 -10.61 30.74
N ALA A 56 47.50 -11.80 30.13
CA ALA A 56 48.23 -12.92 30.72
C ALA A 56 48.78 -13.79 29.58
N SER A 57 50.11 -13.92 29.62
CA SER A 57 51.05 -14.77 28.88
C SER A 57 50.48 -15.88 27.98
N GLU A 58 50.91 -15.82 26.72
CA GLU A 58 50.79 -16.82 25.67
C GLU A 58 51.57 -18.10 26.04
N ARG A 59 50.86 -19.21 26.28
CA ARG A 59 51.46 -20.54 26.40
C ARG A 59 51.50 -21.19 25.02
N VAL A 60 52.71 -21.41 24.53
CA VAL A 60 53.00 -22.15 23.29
C VAL A 60 52.40 -23.56 23.39
N ARG A 61 51.52 -23.93 22.44
CA ARG A 61 51.04 -25.32 22.27
C ARG A 61 52.00 -26.08 21.36
N PRO A 62 52.42 -27.31 21.71
CA PRO A 62 53.24 -28.14 20.83
C PRO A 62 52.43 -28.67 19.63
N PRO A 63 53.10 -28.97 18.50
CA PRO A 63 52.45 -29.30 17.24
C PRO A 63 51.87 -30.72 17.20
N ALA A 64 50.91 -30.86 16.29
CA ALA A 64 50.02 -31.98 16.10
C ALA A 64 50.73 -33.31 15.77
N SER A 65 50.29 -34.37 16.44
CA SER A 65 50.27 -35.73 15.90
C SER A 65 49.06 -36.43 16.51
N VAL A 66 48.00 -36.64 15.73
CA VAL A 66 47.43 -37.95 15.33
C VAL A 66 46.29 -37.63 14.36
N ASN A 67 46.32 -38.23 13.17
CA ASN A 67 45.26 -38.16 12.18
C ASN A 67 43.98 -38.83 12.72
N CYS A 68 43.05 -38.03 13.24
CA CYS A 68 41.65 -38.44 13.38
C CYS A 68 40.88 -37.78 12.23
N PHE A 69 40.72 -38.51 11.12
CA PHE A 69 39.81 -38.15 10.04
C PHE A 69 38.42 -37.91 10.66
N PRO A 70 37.80 -36.72 10.54
CA PRO A 70 36.42 -36.57 10.95
C PRO A 70 35.59 -37.46 10.02
N SER A 71 35.01 -38.52 10.59
CA SER A 71 34.08 -39.38 9.86
C SER A 71 33.03 -38.50 9.18
N PRO A 72 32.68 -38.77 7.91
CA PRO A 72 31.61 -38.05 7.24
C PRO A 72 30.37 -38.13 8.13
N ARG A 73 29.92 -37.00 8.67
CA ARG A 73 28.59 -36.89 9.24
C ARG A 73 27.64 -37.20 8.09
N HIS A 74 27.21 -38.45 8.01
CA HIS A 74 26.11 -38.85 7.17
C HIS A 74 24.90 -38.05 7.67
N HIS A 75 24.67 -36.88 7.06
CA HIS A 75 23.37 -36.28 7.04
C HIS A 75 22.50 -37.26 6.26
N VAL A 76 22.00 -38.29 6.96
CA VAL A 76 21.01 -39.20 6.43
C VAL A 76 19.85 -38.29 6.05
N LEU A 77 19.69 -38.07 4.75
CA LEU A 77 18.58 -37.33 4.20
C LEU A 77 17.34 -38.08 4.67
N THR A 78 16.69 -37.55 5.71
CA THR A 78 15.42 -38.05 6.18
C THR A 78 14.49 -37.97 4.99
N THR A 79 14.18 -39.12 4.40
CA THR A 79 13.24 -39.21 3.28
C THR A 79 12.01 -38.34 3.60
N SER A 80 11.54 -37.58 2.62
CA SER A 80 10.59 -36.45 2.78
C SER A 80 9.22 -36.80 3.38
N ARG A 81 8.97 -38.07 3.75
CA ARG A 81 7.76 -38.57 4.42
C ARG A 81 8.04 -39.43 5.66
N TYR A 82 9.21 -39.33 6.27
CA TYR A 82 9.58 -40.16 7.42
C TYR A 82 8.63 -39.97 8.62
N ILE A 83 8.16 -38.74 8.90
CA ILE A 83 7.23 -38.46 10.02
C ILE A 83 5.86 -39.08 9.78
N GLU A 84 5.31 -38.95 8.57
CA GLU A 84 4.03 -39.57 8.20
C GLU A 84 4.12 -41.10 8.24
N ARG A 85 5.25 -41.67 7.75
CA ARG A 85 5.51 -43.10 7.79
C ARG A 85 5.57 -43.61 9.24
N TRP A 86 6.29 -42.89 10.11
CA TRP A 86 6.40 -43.22 11.53
C TRP A 86 5.03 -43.14 12.23
N GLN A 87 4.21 -42.13 11.94
CA GLN A 87 2.86 -42.04 12.48
C GLN A 87 1.93 -43.15 11.99
N LYS A 88 2.11 -43.64 10.75
CA LYS A 88 1.35 -44.79 10.23
C LYS A 88 1.79 -46.11 10.88
N GLN A 89 3.08 -46.27 11.17
CA GLN A 89 3.64 -47.49 11.76
C GLN A 89 3.45 -47.58 13.28
N HIS A 90 3.65 -46.47 13.99
CA HIS A 90 3.65 -46.43 15.46
C HIS A 90 2.51 -45.61 16.05
N GLY A 91 1.66 -45.00 15.21
CA GLY A 91 0.57 -44.15 15.65
C GLY A 91 1.01 -42.76 16.08
N LYS A 92 0.06 -41.98 16.59
CA LYS A 92 0.33 -40.73 17.31
C LYS A 92 0.43 -41.02 18.79
N ARG A 93 0.91 -40.04 19.56
CA ARG A 93 0.85 -40.10 21.02
C ARG A 93 -0.59 -40.35 21.48
N LEU A 94 -0.77 -41.25 22.45
CA LEU A 94 -2.09 -41.73 22.90
C LEU A 94 -3.05 -40.59 23.32
N ASP A 95 -2.52 -39.51 23.91
CA ASP A 95 -3.31 -38.36 24.38
C ASP A 95 -3.34 -37.19 23.37
N HIS A 96 -2.90 -37.40 22.13
CA HIS A 96 -2.83 -36.37 21.10
C HIS A 96 -4.21 -35.75 20.82
N ASP A 97 -5.20 -36.58 20.56
CA ASP A 97 -6.51 -36.10 20.12
C ASP A 97 -7.27 -35.41 21.25
N GLU A 98 -7.11 -35.88 22.49
CA GLU A 98 -7.62 -35.18 23.67
C GLU A 98 -7.01 -33.80 23.85
N ARG A 99 -5.70 -33.67 23.65
CA ARG A 99 -5.00 -32.38 23.75
C ARG A 99 -5.42 -31.43 22.63
N VAL A 100 -5.57 -31.91 21.40
CA VAL A 100 -6.04 -31.08 20.27
C VAL A 100 -7.47 -30.61 20.51
N ARG A 101 -8.37 -31.50 20.91
CA ARG A 101 -9.76 -31.17 21.25
C ARG A 101 -9.83 -30.11 22.37
N LYS A 102 -9.09 -30.31 23.46
CA LYS A 102 -9.02 -29.33 24.57
C LYS A 102 -8.35 -28.01 24.15
N ARG A 103 -7.47 -28.01 23.16
CA ARG A 103 -6.85 -26.79 22.61
C ARG A 103 -7.86 -26.00 21.77
N GLN A 104 -8.56 -26.65 20.84
CA GLN A 104 -9.61 -26.04 20.02
C GLN A 104 -10.72 -25.46 20.89
N ALA A 105 -11.18 -26.20 21.90
CA ALA A 105 -12.20 -25.71 22.83
C ALA A 105 -11.76 -24.45 23.61
N ARG A 106 -10.47 -24.33 23.97
CA ARG A 106 -9.93 -23.16 24.69
C ARG A 106 -9.61 -21.97 23.80
N GLU A 107 -9.57 -22.17 22.48
CA GLU A 107 -9.12 -21.15 21.53
C GLU A 107 -10.03 -19.91 21.54
N ALA A 108 -11.35 -20.09 21.64
CA ALA A 108 -12.30 -18.97 21.70
C ALA A 108 -12.08 -18.07 22.94
N HIS A 109 -11.81 -18.68 24.11
CA HIS A 109 -11.49 -17.94 25.33
C HIS A 109 -10.13 -17.25 25.23
N GLN A 110 -9.14 -17.93 24.65
CA GLN A 110 -7.82 -17.35 24.43
C GLN A 110 -7.90 -16.14 23.49
N GLN A 111 -8.69 -16.23 22.42
CA GLN A 111 -8.91 -15.12 21.49
C GLN A 111 -9.55 -13.90 22.19
N SER A 112 -10.59 -14.11 23.00
CA SER A 112 -11.21 -13.04 23.78
C SER A 112 -10.23 -12.41 24.78
N LYS A 113 -9.45 -13.25 25.49
CA LYS A 113 -8.42 -12.82 26.43
C LYS A 113 -7.34 -11.98 25.75
N ASP A 114 -6.87 -12.42 24.59
CA ASP A 114 -5.84 -11.71 23.83
C ASP A 114 -6.37 -10.38 23.29
N ALA A 115 -7.63 -10.32 22.85
CA ALA A 115 -8.26 -9.07 22.41
C ALA A 115 -8.30 -8.00 23.51
N GLN A 116 -8.55 -8.39 24.76
CA GLN A 116 -8.67 -7.47 25.89
C GLN A 116 -7.31 -7.09 26.50
N ASN A 117 -6.37 -8.04 26.54
CA ASN A 117 -5.12 -7.89 27.29
C ASN A 117 -3.92 -7.48 26.44
N LEU A 118 -3.93 -7.73 25.13
CA LEU A 118 -2.86 -7.23 24.26
C LEU A 118 -2.87 -5.70 24.28
N ARG A 119 -1.67 -5.11 24.35
CA ARG A 119 -1.47 -3.65 24.38
C ARG A 119 -0.56 -3.20 23.24
N GLY A 120 -0.65 -1.92 22.89
CA GLY A 120 0.20 -1.28 21.89
C GLY A 120 0.07 -1.88 20.48
N LEU A 121 1.20 -2.03 19.79
CA LEU A 121 1.23 -2.52 18.41
C LEU A 121 0.65 -3.93 18.25
N ARG A 122 0.85 -4.80 19.25
CA ARG A 122 0.36 -6.19 19.23
C ARG A 122 -1.15 -6.24 19.18
N ALA A 123 -1.84 -5.37 19.92
CA ALA A 123 -3.30 -5.26 19.88
C ALA A 123 -3.81 -4.80 18.51
N LYS A 124 -3.14 -3.79 17.93
CA LYS A 124 -3.50 -3.26 16.60
C LYS A 124 -3.38 -4.34 15.50
N LEU A 125 -2.27 -5.07 15.49
CA LEU A 125 -2.06 -6.18 14.55
C LEU A 125 -3.07 -7.32 14.76
N TYR A 126 -3.37 -7.64 16.02
CA TYR A 126 -4.36 -8.64 16.37
C TYR A 126 -5.75 -8.27 15.82
N GLN A 127 -6.19 -7.03 16.03
CA GLN A 127 -7.48 -6.56 15.54
C GLN A 127 -7.53 -6.48 14.00
N GLN A 128 -6.45 -6.05 13.35
CA GLN A 128 -6.36 -6.04 11.89
C GLN A 128 -6.49 -7.45 11.31
N LYS A 129 -5.83 -8.44 11.92
CA LYS A 129 -5.96 -9.85 11.54
C LYS A 129 -7.40 -10.34 11.71
N ARG A 130 -8.05 -10.06 12.84
CA ARG A 130 -9.44 -10.45 13.10
C ARG A 130 -10.42 -9.79 12.13
N HIS A 131 -10.21 -8.53 11.78
CA HIS A 131 -11.01 -7.83 10.79
C HIS A 131 -10.91 -8.49 9.40
N ALA A 132 -9.70 -8.85 8.98
CA ALA A 132 -9.48 -9.56 7.71
C ALA A 132 -10.13 -10.96 7.71
N GLU A 133 -9.98 -11.73 8.79
CA GLU A 133 -10.63 -13.04 8.96
C GLU A 133 -12.17 -12.93 8.86
N LYS A 134 -12.75 -11.91 9.51
CA LYS A 134 -14.20 -11.68 9.48
C LYS A 134 -14.68 -11.32 8.07
N ILE A 135 -13.95 -10.48 7.33
CA ILE A 135 -14.27 -10.15 5.93
C ILE A 135 -14.16 -11.39 5.05
N GLN A 136 -13.11 -12.19 5.20
CA GLN A 136 -12.94 -13.42 4.43
C GLN A 136 -14.11 -14.39 4.68
N MET A 137 -14.49 -14.60 5.94
CA MET A 137 -15.62 -15.46 6.28
C MET A 137 -16.95 -14.91 5.74
N ARG A 138 -17.20 -13.60 5.88
CA ARG A 138 -18.39 -12.96 5.30
C ARG A 138 -18.47 -13.15 3.79
N LYS A 139 -17.35 -12.97 3.07
CA LYS A 139 -17.29 -13.20 1.62
C LYS A 139 -17.53 -14.66 1.24
N ARG A 140 -17.01 -15.62 2.02
CA ARG A 140 -17.25 -17.06 1.79
C ARG A 140 -18.71 -17.44 2.00
N ILE A 141 -19.32 -16.95 3.08
CA ILE A 141 -20.74 -17.18 3.39
C ILE A 141 -21.60 -16.58 2.29
N LYS A 142 -21.39 -15.31 1.94
CA LYS A 142 -22.12 -14.63 0.86
C LYS A 142 -21.99 -15.36 -0.48
N ALA A 143 -20.79 -15.78 -0.86
CA ALA A 143 -20.59 -16.54 -2.10
C ALA A 143 -21.26 -17.93 -2.08
N GLN A 144 -21.43 -18.55 -0.91
CA GLN A 144 -22.17 -19.82 -0.79
C GLN A 144 -23.68 -19.59 -0.87
N GLU A 145 -24.18 -18.54 -0.21
CA GLU A 145 -25.60 -18.13 -0.28
C GLU A 145 -26.00 -17.75 -1.72
N GLU A 146 -25.17 -16.97 -2.42
CA GLU A 146 -25.37 -16.60 -3.83
C GLU A 146 -25.32 -17.80 -4.79
N LYS A 147 -24.58 -18.88 -4.47
CA LYS A 147 -24.62 -20.12 -5.26
C LYS A 147 -25.89 -20.93 -5.02
N ASN A 148 -26.39 -20.91 -3.78
CA ASN A 148 -27.60 -21.65 -3.41
C ASN A 148 -28.86 -20.98 -3.97
N VAL A 149 -28.87 -19.65 -4.05
CA VAL A 149 -29.88 -18.90 -4.79
C VAL A 149 -29.53 -19.02 -6.26
N LYS A 150 -30.32 -19.78 -7.03
CA LYS A 150 -30.29 -19.69 -8.49
C LYS A 150 -30.77 -18.28 -8.83
N SER A 151 -29.86 -17.31 -8.90
CA SER A 151 -30.17 -16.05 -9.54
C SER A 151 -30.69 -16.40 -10.93
N SER A 152 -31.86 -15.87 -11.27
CA SER A 152 -32.34 -15.82 -12.66
C SER A 152 -31.17 -15.46 -13.56
N ALA A 153 -31.15 -16.08 -14.74
CA ALA A 153 -30.14 -15.88 -15.78
C ALA A 153 -29.64 -14.42 -15.81
N PRO A 154 -28.33 -14.20 -16.07
CA PRO A 154 -27.76 -12.85 -16.13
C PRO A 154 -28.72 -11.94 -16.87
N ASP A 155 -29.06 -10.77 -16.28
CA ASP A 155 -29.98 -9.80 -16.86
C ASP A 155 -29.77 -9.80 -18.37
N GLU A 156 -30.78 -10.27 -19.09
CA GLU A 156 -30.75 -10.44 -20.54
C GLU A 156 -30.06 -9.21 -21.14
N PRO A 157 -29.10 -9.38 -22.07
CA PRO A 157 -28.54 -8.24 -22.75
C PRO A 157 -29.73 -7.44 -23.28
N SER A 158 -29.67 -6.12 -23.06
CA SER A 158 -30.65 -5.15 -23.55
C SER A 158 -31.33 -5.68 -24.82
N LYS A 159 -32.68 -5.64 -24.91
CA LYS A 159 -33.48 -6.19 -26.03
C LYS A 159 -32.91 -5.98 -27.44
N THR A 160 -32.04 -4.99 -27.63
CA THR A 160 -31.17 -4.80 -28.77
C THR A 160 -29.77 -5.43 -28.57
N PRO A 161 -29.38 -6.48 -29.30
CA PRO A 161 -28.04 -7.03 -29.23
C PRO A 161 -27.02 -5.99 -29.69
N LEU A 162 -26.13 -5.59 -28.79
CA LEU A 162 -25.03 -4.69 -29.10
C LEU A 162 -23.82 -5.53 -29.52
N PRO A 163 -23.06 -5.11 -30.54
CA PRO A 163 -21.81 -5.77 -30.86
C PRO A 163 -20.81 -5.61 -29.70
N GLN A 164 -19.91 -6.58 -29.53
CA GLN A 164 -18.97 -6.65 -28.40
C GLN A 164 -18.20 -5.34 -28.16
N TYR A 165 -17.88 -4.58 -29.22
CA TYR A 165 -17.17 -3.30 -29.16
C TYR A 165 -18.01 -2.10 -28.67
N LEU A 166 -19.31 -2.27 -28.46
CA LEU A 166 -20.24 -1.25 -27.95
C LEU A 166 -20.80 -1.55 -26.54
N LEU A 167 -20.55 -2.73 -25.98
CA LEU A 167 -21.10 -3.14 -24.68
C LEU A 167 -20.63 -2.24 -23.52
N ASP A 168 -19.38 -1.78 -23.55
CA ASP A 168 -18.79 -0.98 -22.46
C ASP A 168 -18.99 0.55 -22.63
N ARG A 169 -19.77 0.98 -23.63
CA ARG A 169 -19.89 2.40 -24.04
C ARG A 169 -21.29 2.98 -23.90
N SER A 170 -22.22 2.30 -23.24
CA SER A 170 -23.64 2.68 -23.19
C SER A 170 -23.85 4.05 -22.51
N GLN A 171 -24.39 5.02 -23.25
CA GLN A 171 -24.86 6.30 -22.70
C GLN A 171 -26.31 6.17 -22.25
N ALA A 172 -26.64 6.67 -21.06
CA ALA A 172 -27.99 6.66 -20.52
C ALA A 172 -28.88 7.67 -21.28
N THR A 173 -29.84 7.20 -22.07
CA THR A 173 -30.76 8.05 -22.84
C THR A 173 -31.99 8.44 -22.02
N ASN A 174 -31.88 9.48 -21.20
CA ASN A 174 -33.02 10.11 -20.54
C ASN A 174 -33.32 11.48 -21.18
N ALA A 175 -34.47 11.62 -21.85
CA ALA A 175 -34.82 12.81 -22.64
C ALA A 175 -34.93 14.12 -21.83
N LYS A 176 -35.13 14.06 -20.50
CA LYS A 176 -35.07 15.24 -19.60
C LYS A 176 -33.65 15.75 -19.32
N ALA A 177 -32.61 15.03 -19.75
CA ALA A 177 -31.21 15.40 -19.55
C ALA A 177 -30.61 16.28 -20.66
N LEU A 178 -31.38 16.62 -21.72
CA LEU A 178 -30.83 17.32 -22.90
C LEU A 178 -30.44 18.79 -22.63
N SER A 179 -31.16 19.50 -21.76
CA SER A 179 -30.87 20.90 -21.42
C SER A 179 -29.74 21.05 -20.39
N SER A 180 -29.67 20.14 -19.41
CA SER A 180 -28.49 19.99 -18.55
C SER A 180 -27.27 19.57 -19.36
N ALA A 181 -27.43 18.63 -20.31
CA ALA A 181 -26.35 18.17 -21.19
C ALA A 181 -25.77 19.28 -22.08
N ILE A 182 -26.52 20.32 -22.47
CA ILE A 182 -25.92 21.45 -23.21
C ILE A 182 -25.04 22.31 -22.30
N LYS A 183 -25.47 22.55 -21.06
CA LYS A 183 -24.65 23.26 -20.07
C LYS A 183 -23.43 22.44 -19.68
N ASP A 184 -23.61 21.13 -19.55
CA ASP A 184 -22.55 20.18 -19.26
C ASP A 184 -21.60 20.07 -20.45
N LYS A 185 -22.06 20.02 -21.70
CA LYS A 185 -21.21 20.08 -22.91
C LYS A 185 -20.34 21.34 -22.98
N ARG A 186 -20.87 22.50 -22.58
CA ARG A 186 -20.09 23.76 -22.51
C ARG A 186 -19.02 23.71 -21.41
N LYS A 187 -19.33 23.11 -20.26
CA LYS A 187 -18.38 22.89 -19.16
C LYS A 187 -17.37 21.79 -19.49
N GLU A 188 -17.80 20.73 -20.16
CA GLU A 188 -17.02 19.58 -20.62
C GLU A 188 -16.01 19.97 -21.69
N GLN A 189 -16.34 20.90 -22.60
CA GLN A 189 -15.37 21.35 -23.61
C GLN A 189 -14.15 22.01 -22.96
N ALA A 190 -14.36 22.81 -21.90
CA ALA A 190 -13.27 23.37 -21.11
C ALA A 190 -12.56 22.30 -20.26
N ALA A 191 -13.30 21.32 -19.75
CA ALA A 191 -12.75 20.23 -18.94
C ALA A 191 -12.02 19.14 -19.75
N LYS A 192 -12.32 18.98 -21.05
CA LYS A 192 -11.75 17.94 -21.92
C LYS A 192 -10.25 18.12 -22.15
N PHE A 193 -9.81 19.38 -22.18
CA PHE A 193 -8.40 19.75 -22.30
C PHE A 193 -7.76 20.10 -20.96
N ALA A 194 -8.52 19.99 -19.86
CA ALA A 194 -7.97 20.21 -18.54
C ALA A 194 -7.08 19.03 -18.15
N VAL A 195 -5.87 19.35 -17.73
CA VAL A 195 -4.98 18.37 -17.10
C VAL A 195 -5.63 17.85 -15.81
N PRO A 196 -5.50 16.56 -15.44
CA PRO A 196 -6.14 15.99 -14.26
C PRO A 196 -5.83 16.72 -12.94
N LEU A 197 -4.71 17.45 -12.88
CA LEU A 197 -4.32 18.29 -11.75
C LEU A 197 -4.11 19.73 -12.25
N PRO A 198 -5.15 20.58 -12.23
CA PRO A 198 -5.08 21.93 -12.79
C PRO A 198 -4.36 22.93 -11.88
N LYS A 199 -4.49 22.79 -10.55
CA LYS A 199 -3.84 23.68 -9.57
C LYS A 199 -3.04 22.86 -8.59
N VAL A 200 -1.71 23.01 -8.63
CA VAL A 200 -0.79 22.35 -7.71
C VAL A 200 -0.45 23.30 -6.57
N LYS A 201 -0.13 22.75 -5.40
CA LYS A 201 0.36 23.54 -4.25
C LYS A 201 1.64 24.27 -4.65
N GLY A 202 1.67 25.59 -4.43
CA GLY A 202 2.88 26.38 -4.62
C GLY A 202 3.99 25.92 -3.66
N ILE A 203 5.20 25.74 -4.20
CA ILE A 203 6.40 25.39 -3.43
C ILE A 203 7.18 26.68 -3.20
N SER A 204 7.55 26.98 -1.96
CA SER A 204 8.39 28.14 -1.65
C SER A 204 9.83 27.91 -2.09
N GLU A 205 10.55 28.98 -2.44
CA GLU A 205 11.94 28.88 -2.86
C GLU A 205 12.86 28.34 -1.77
N GLU A 206 12.57 28.63 -0.51
CA GLU A 206 13.31 28.12 0.65
C GLU A 206 13.20 26.59 0.77
N GLU A 207 12.03 26.02 0.49
CA GLU A 207 11.85 24.56 0.50
C GLU A 207 12.59 23.88 -0.67
N MET A 208 12.66 24.57 -1.82
CA MET A 208 13.31 24.06 -3.03
C MET A 208 14.84 24.17 -2.96
N PHE A 209 15.37 25.25 -2.37
CA PHE A 209 16.80 25.56 -2.34
C PHE A 209 17.38 25.51 -0.93
N LYS A 210 18.19 24.50 -0.67
CA LYS A 210 19.03 24.46 0.53
C LYS A 210 20.27 25.34 0.33
N VAL A 211 20.54 26.23 1.29
CA VAL A 211 21.76 27.04 1.34
C VAL A 211 22.99 26.16 1.59
N VAL A 212 24.05 26.32 0.80
CA VAL A 212 25.34 25.63 0.99
C VAL A 212 26.43 26.64 1.33
N ASN A 213 27.01 26.47 2.52
CA ASN A 213 28.05 27.34 3.04
C ASN A 213 29.46 26.85 2.66
N THR A 214 30.32 27.75 2.18
CA THR A 214 31.66 27.45 1.66
C THR A 214 32.76 28.22 2.40
N GLY A 215 33.95 27.62 2.53
CA GLY A 215 35.14 28.20 3.16
C GLY A 215 35.65 27.39 4.36
N LYS A 216 36.97 27.28 4.53
CA LYS A 216 37.63 26.33 5.45
C LYS A 216 37.37 26.56 6.94
N LYS A 217 37.40 27.80 7.41
CA LYS A 217 37.40 28.10 8.86
C LYS A 217 36.04 28.53 9.39
N THR A 218 35.29 29.33 8.64
CA THR A 218 34.07 29.98 9.16
C THR A 218 32.85 29.84 8.24
N HIS A 219 32.98 29.15 7.09
CA HIS A 219 31.85 28.88 6.19
C HIS A 219 30.94 30.11 5.90
N LYS A 220 31.53 31.33 5.82
CA LYS A 220 30.76 32.59 5.72
C LYS A 220 30.09 32.79 4.36
N LYS A 221 30.53 32.08 3.31
CA LYS A 221 30.07 32.30 1.93
C LYS A 221 28.92 31.35 1.61
N SER A 222 27.70 31.88 1.51
CA SER A 222 26.45 31.11 1.34
C SER A 222 25.80 31.26 -0.05
N TRP A 223 26.59 31.64 -1.07
CA TRP A 223 26.09 31.94 -2.42
C TRP A 223 25.58 30.71 -3.19
N LYS A 224 26.00 29.50 -2.80
CA LYS A 224 25.59 28.25 -3.45
C LYS A 224 24.22 27.77 -2.95
N ARG A 225 23.44 27.20 -3.85
CA ARG A 225 22.10 26.65 -3.60
C ARG A 225 22.03 25.22 -4.09
N MET A 226 21.63 24.30 -3.22
CA MET A 226 21.39 22.90 -3.57
C MET A 226 19.91 22.67 -3.78
N ILE A 227 19.55 22.05 -4.91
CA ILE A 227 18.17 21.67 -5.17
C ILE A 227 17.86 20.39 -4.38
N THR A 228 16.81 20.45 -3.55
CA THR A 228 16.37 19.36 -2.66
C THR A 228 15.32 18.45 -3.31
N LYS A 229 14.66 18.94 -4.36
CA LYS A 229 13.57 18.26 -5.07
C LYS A 229 14.11 17.36 -6.19
N PRO A 230 13.35 16.33 -6.62
CA PRO A 230 13.70 15.51 -7.77
C PRO A 230 13.88 16.37 -9.01
N THR A 231 14.93 16.09 -9.79
CA THR A 231 15.25 16.85 -11.01
C THR A 231 15.42 15.94 -12.21
N PHE A 232 15.02 16.42 -13.38
CA PHE A 232 15.42 15.87 -14.65
C PHE A 232 16.62 16.66 -15.18
N VAL A 233 17.57 15.94 -15.75
CA VAL A 233 18.77 16.50 -16.36
C VAL A 233 18.97 15.74 -17.67
N GLY A 234 19.09 16.47 -18.78
CA GLY A 234 19.27 15.88 -20.11
C GLY A 234 20.51 14.98 -20.20
N ASN A 235 20.55 14.13 -21.23
CA ASN A 235 21.60 13.12 -21.38
C ASN A 235 23.00 13.73 -21.53
N ASP A 236 23.11 14.91 -22.14
CA ASP A 236 24.39 15.59 -22.44
C ASP A 236 24.87 16.51 -21.30
N PHE A 237 24.36 16.31 -20.08
CA PHE A 237 24.72 17.18 -18.96
C PHE A 237 26.12 16.88 -18.42
N THR A 238 27.02 17.83 -18.63
CA THR A 238 28.31 17.91 -17.95
C THR A 238 28.23 18.90 -16.79
N ARG A 239 28.93 18.60 -15.69
CA ARG A 239 28.99 19.53 -14.55
C ARG A 239 29.82 20.75 -14.92
N VAL A 240 29.33 21.93 -14.56
CA VAL A 240 30.07 23.19 -14.67
C VAL A 240 31.16 23.23 -13.59
N ASN A 241 32.24 23.99 -13.84
CA ASN A 241 33.30 24.20 -12.86
C ASN A 241 32.73 24.61 -11.48
N PRO A 242 33.13 23.97 -10.37
CA PRO A 242 32.63 24.26 -9.02
C PRO A 242 32.72 25.72 -8.59
N LYS A 243 33.63 26.52 -9.16
CA LYS A 243 33.74 27.95 -8.86
C LYS A 243 32.64 28.79 -9.52
N ARG A 244 32.08 28.34 -10.65
CA ARG A 244 31.00 29.00 -11.40
C ARG A 244 29.62 28.39 -11.12
N GLU A 245 29.56 27.15 -10.63
CA GLU A 245 28.29 26.48 -10.29
C GLU A 245 27.66 27.07 -9.01
N ARG A 246 26.55 27.80 -9.19
CA ARG A 246 25.71 28.31 -8.10
C ARG A 246 24.62 27.32 -7.69
N PHE A 247 23.90 26.77 -8.67
CA PHE A 247 22.81 25.82 -8.45
C PHE A 247 23.29 24.38 -8.63
N ILE A 248 23.30 23.62 -7.53
CA ILE A 248 23.78 22.24 -7.49
C ILE A 248 22.58 21.31 -7.62
N ARG A 249 22.57 20.48 -8.67
CA ARG A 249 21.65 19.34 -8.85
C ARG A 249 22.35 18.05 -8.43
N PRO A 250 22.15 17.50 -7.22
CA PRO A 250 22.87 16.31 -6.76
C PRO A 250 22.49 15.08 -7.59
N MET A 251 23.44 14.17 -7.84
CA MET A 251 23.22 13.00 -8.73
C MET A 251 22.13 12.05 -8.20
N GLY A 252 22.01 11.88 -6.88
CA GLY A 252 21.00 11.01 -6.29
C GLY A 252 19.55 11.46 -6.50
N LEU A 253 19.34 12.73 -6.87
CA LEU A 253 18.00 13.28 -7.17
C LEU A 253 17.73 13.40 -8.68
N ARG A 254 18.64 12.90 -9.53
CA ARG A 254 18.48 12.96 -10.99
C ARG A 254 17.75 11.72 -11.50
N TYR A 255 16.51 11.88 -11.93
CA TYR A 255 15.72 10.78 -12.48
C TYR A 255 15.79 10.82 -14.01
N LYS A 256 16.05 9.66 -14.64
CA LYS A 256 16.03 9.48 -16.11
C LYS A 256 14.77 8.80 -16.63
N LYS A 257 14.01 8.15 -15.73
CA LYS A 257 12.82 7.38 -16.06
C LYS A 257 11.69 7.77 -15.12
N ALA A 258 10.45 7.73 -15.61
CA ALA A 258 9.24 7.93 -14.83
C ALA A 258 8.33 6.69 -14.94
N ASN A 259 7.54 6.45 -13.88
CA ASN A 259 6.47 5.46 -13.92
C ASN A 259 5.21 6.19 -14.40
N VAL A 260 4.76 5.85 -15.61
CA VAL A 260 3.60 6.49 -16.24
C VAL A 260 2.46 5.48 -16.29
N THR A 261 1.28 5.91 -15.85
CA THR A 261 0.05 5.12 -15.90
C THR A 261 -0.83 5.65 -17.02
N GLN A 262 -1.30 4.76 -17.88
CA GLN A 262 -2.28 5.10 -18.89
C GLN A 262 -3.69 4.77 -18.37
N TYR A 263 -4.56 5.77 -18.30
CA TYR A 263 -5.88 5.66 -17.65
C TYR A 263 -6.82 4.67 -18.35
N VAL A 264 -6.74 4.54 -19.68
CA VAL A 264 -7.69 3.70 -20.45
C VAL A 264 -7.39 2.21 -20.30
N LEU A 265 -6.13 1.79 -20.34
CA LEU A 265 -5.76 0.36 -20.25
C LEU A 265 -5.37 -0.08 -18.83
N SER A 266 -5.47 0.80 -17.82
CA SER A 266 -5.06 0.54 -16.43
C SER A 266 -3.69 -0.16 -16.33
N SER A 267 -2.76 0.27 -17.18
CA SER A 267 -1.44 -0.33 -17.32
C SER A 267 -0.35 0.67 -16.94
N PHE A 268 0.74 0.18 -16.35
CA PHE A 268 1.89 1.00 -15.96
C PHE A 268 3.10 0.63 -16.81
N ALA A 269 3.82 1.65 -17.28
CA ALA A 269 5.08 1.48 -18.01
C ALA A 269 6.15 2.40 -17.42
N ARG A 270 7.41 1.92 -17.43
CA ARG A 270 8.56 2.72 -17.03
C ARG A 270 9.23 3.34 -18.26
N ILE A 271 8.94 4.61 -18.50
CA ILE A 271 9.33 5.33 -19.73
C ILE A 271 10.51 6.26 -19.44
N MET A 272 11.38 6.49 -20.43
CA MET A 272 12.48 7.45 -20.34
C MET A 272 11.97 8.88 -20.47
N LEU A 273 12.45 9.76 -19.59
CA LEU A 273 12.15 11.19 -19.67
C LEU A 273 12.99 11.82 -20.78
N LEU A 274 12.33 12.59 -21.64
CA LEU A 274 12.95 13.28 -22.76
C LEU A 274 13.23 14.75 -22.43
N MET A 275 12.21 15.47 -21.98
CA MET A 275 12.30 16.87 -21.62
C MET A 275 11.25 17.25 -20.56
N VAL A 276 11.46 18.37 -19.89
CA VAL A 276 10.45 19.02 -19.03
C VAL A 276 9.97 20.25 -19.79
N VAL A 277 8.68 20.29 -20.11
CA VAL A 277 8.06 21.44 -20.79
C VAL A 277 7.69 22.48 -19.71
N PRO A 278 8.20 23.72 -19.79
CA PRO A 278 7.73 24.80 -18.91
C PRO A 278 6.29 25.17 -19.28
N THR A 279 5.42 25.23 -18.28
CA THR A 279 4.02 25.67 -18.40
C THR A 279 3.90 27.17 -18.23
#